data_AF-A0A2P2CDU6-F1
#
_entry.id   AF-A0A2P2CDU6-F1
#
_cell.length_a   1.000
_cell.length_b   1.000
_cell.length_c   1.000
_cell.angle_alpha   90.00
_cell.angle_beta   90.00
_cell.angle_gamma   90.00
#
_symmetry.space_group_name_H-M   'P 1'
#
loop_
_entity.id
_entity.type
_entity.pdbx_description
1 polymer ?
#
loop_
_entity_poly.entity_id
_entity_poly.type
_entity_poly.pdbx_seq_one_letter_code
_entity_poly.pdbx_strand_id
1 'polypeptide(L)'
;MDDPEQTDQGSTATGVDQNHAPPHVPQPRSSGGASELPTTAWFGELQSGFAHLESNIAELESGVADLESGLARIRPEQERAAPITAPIEPDWSLLGFEPFPDVTPPHPVDPSPTSGPRAWRWILLLLVVLAVGVGAWQIVSDRDEEPAAAPRAKAVEPPAPVALPDIGSFVQSTVLADGDILVQHWIRADGIFTLTLSAPELATTSQVRASDVEILADGTELFGRSSIETADRTHYLEGAKAIYVSYLLEGAIERTDSAPGRALARVTALDVSYDAQGGTSTRRIQGADVLSMACYPPTSPGTGVRPCGSDEDGAWQVELDPRNRDDRVMVQFDQP
;
A
#
# COMPACT_ATOMS: atom_id res chain seq x y z
N MET A 1 -8.94 -68.69 -15.78
CA MET A 1 -8.74 -69.36 -17.07
C MET A 1 -8.51 -68.27 -18.08
N ASP A 2 -7.28 -68.29 -18.58
CA ASP A 2 -6.76 -67.75 -19.84
C ASP A 2 -6.67 -66.24 -20.06
N ASP A 3 -5.40 -65.86 -20.00
CA ASP A 3 -4.65 -64.65 -20.33
C ASP A 3 -4.44 -64.57 -21.88
N PRO A 4 -3.57 -63.72 -22.45
CA PRO A 4 -3.92 -62.48 -23.15
C PRO A 4 -3.57 -62.52 -24.67
N GLU A 5 -3.97 -61.52 -25.45
CA GLU A 5 -3.41 -61.30 -26.78
C GLU A 5 -2.81 -59.90 -26.93
N GLN A 6 -1.48 -59.95 -27.04
CA GLN A 6 -0.54 -58.89 -27.33
C GLN A 6 -0.50 -58.71 -28.86
N THR A 7 -0.57 -57.46 -29.35
CA THR A 7 -0.19 -57.19 -30.75
C THR A 7 0.81 -56.04 -30.79
N ASP A 8 1.93 -56.38 -31.42
CA ASP A 8 3.19 -55.69 -31.47
C ASP A 8 3.37 -55.06 -32.87
N GLN A 9 4.29 -54.09 -32.94
CA GLN A 9 5.05 -53.66 -34.13
C GLN A 9 4.38 -52.87 -35.27
N GLY A 10 4.92 -51.68 -35.50
CA GLY A 10 4.76 -50.88 -36.71
C GLY A 10 5.80 -49.76 -36.80
N SER A 11 7.08 -50.12 -36.85
CA SER A 11 8.21 -49.23 -37.13
C SER A 11 8.36 -49.04 -38.64
N THR A 12 8.35 -47.79 -39.12
CA THR A 12 9.00 -47.42 -40.40
C THR A 12 9.60 -46.02 -40.30
N ALA A 13 10.85 -45.97 -40.71
CA ALA A 13 11.77 -44.85 -40.64
C ALA A 13 11.66 -43.90 -41.85
N THR A 14 12.49 -42.86 -41.78
CA THR A 14 13.13 -42.10 -42.90
C THR A 14 12.30 -41.03 -43.62
N GLY A 15 12.66 -39.78 -43.32
CA GLY A 15 12.44 -38.60 -44.16
C GLY A 15 13.52 -37.57 -43.88
N VAL A 16 14.56 -37.58 -44.71
CA VAL A 16 15.66 -36.61 -44.78
C VAL A 16 15.24 -35.50 -45.76
N ASP A 17 15.39 -34.23 -45.36
CA ASP A 17 15.62 -33.05 -46.22
C ASP A 17 16.05 -31.90 -45.28
N GLN A 18 17.34 -31.59 -45.10
CA GLN A 18 18.23 -30.78 -45.95
C GLN A 18 17.66 -29.42 -46.41
N ASN A 19 18.42 -28.37 -46.08
CA ASN A 19 18.40 -26.98 -46.60
C ASN A 19 17.45 -25.99 -45.93
N HIS A 20 17.93 -25.31 -44.88
CA HIS A 20 17.57 -23.92 -44.61
C HIS A 20 18.85 -23.08 -44.48
N ALA A 21 18.96 -22.09 -45.37
CA ALA A 21 20.03 -21.11 -45.46
C ALA A 21 20.02 -20.15 -44.25
N PRO A 22 21.18 -19.57 -43.87
CA PRO A 22 21.22 -18.56 -42.81
C PRO A 22 20.60 -17.24 -43.28
N PRO A 23 19.84 -16.52 -42.42
CA PRO A 23 19.30 -15.22 -42.76
C PRO A 23 20.42 -14.18 -42.85
N HIS A 24 20.39 -13.42 -43.95
CA HIS A 24 21.23 -12.25 -44.19
C HIS A 24 21.09 -11.22 -43.07
N VAL A 25 22.21 -10.88 -42.43
CA VAL A 25 22.36 -9.73 -41.54
C VAL A 25 22.43 -8.46 -42.40
N PRO A 26 21.48 -7.52 -42.31
CA PRO A 26 21.61 -6.24 -42.98
C PRO A 26 22.56 -5.33 -42.18
N GLN A 27 23.64 -4.89 -42.82
CA GLN A 27 24.51 -3.85 -42.28
C GLN A 27 23.75 -2.51 -42.19
N PRO A 28 23.85 -1.77 -41.07
CA PRO A 28 23.26 -0.44 -40.97
C PRO A 28 24.07 0.57 -41.80
N ARG A 29 23.36 1.20 -42.75
CA ARG A 29 23.84 2.37 -43.49
C ARG A 29 23.99 3.56 -42.54
N SER A 30 25.18 4.12 -42.51
CA SER A 30 25.48 5.45 -41.98
C SER A 30 24.77 6.51 -42.85
N SER A 31 23.73 7.13 -42.30
CA SER A 31 23.15 8.37 -42.82
C SER A 31 23.24 9.43 -41.74
N GLY A 32 24.19 10.35 -41.90
CA GLY A 32 24.22 11.60 -41.14
C GLY A 32 23.05 12.48 -41.54
N GLY A 33 22.13 12.68 -40.61
CA GLY A 33 21.10 13.71 -40.67
C GLY A 33 21.15 14.47 -39.35
N ALA A 34 21.63 15.70 -39.38
CA ALA A 34 21.55 16.62 -38.25
C ALA A 34 20.08 16.98 -38.05
N SER A 35 19.46 16.43 -37.00
CA SER A 35 18.11 16.79 -36.58
C SER A 35 18.17 18.10 -35.81
N GLU A 36 17.65 19.17 -36.42
CA GLU A 36 17.26 20.38 -35.70
C GLU A 36 16.19 20.02 -34.65
N LEU A 37 16.43 20.38 -33.40
CA LEU A 37 15.54 20.11 -32.26
C LEU A 37 14.28 20.99 -32.36
N PRO A 38 13.05 20.42 -32.29
CA PRO A 38 11.82 21.20 -32.21
C PRO A 38 11.58 21.65 -30.76
N THR A 39 12.30 22.68 -30.31
CA THR A 39 12.18 23.24 -28.95
C THR A 39 10.90 24.06 -28.72
N THR A 40 10.10 24.33 -29.76
CA THR A 40 8.91 25.17 -29.65
C THR A 40 7.61 24.41 -29.36
N ALA A 41 7.52 23.13 -29.71
CA ALA A 41 6.30 22.35 -29.47
C ALA A 41 6.09 22.01 -27.99
N TRP A 42 7.17 21.68 -27.28
CA TRP A 42 7.12 21.29 -25.87
C TRP A 42 6.73 22.43 -24.92
N PHE A 43 7.12 23.68 -25.23
CA PHE A 43 6.73 24.85 -24.45
C PHE A 43 5.23 25.17 -24.56
N GLY A 44 4.58 24.81 -25.68
CA GLY A 44 3.14 24.99 -25.85
C GLY A 44 2.32 24.08 -24.93
N GLU A 45 2.71 22.81 -24.83
CA GLU A 45 2.06 21.81 -23.97
C GLU A 45 2.14 22.20 -22.48
N LEU A 46 3.30 22.72 -22.06
CA LEU A 46 3.51 23.19 -20.68
C LEU A 46 2.65 24.41 -20.34
N GLN A 47 2.48 25.35 -21.27
CA GLN A 47 1.61 26.52 -21.04
C GLN A 47 0.14 26.12 -20.94
N SER A 48 -0.32 25.14 -21.74
CA SER A 48 -1.67 24.61 -21.59
C SER A 48 -1.88 23.86 -20.26
N GLY A 49 -0.86 23.15 -19.77
CA GLY A 49 -0.90 22.50 -18.47
C GLY A 49 -1.04 23.50 -17.31
N PHE A 50 -0.30 24.61 -17.34
CA PHE A 50 -0.40 25.66 -16.33
C PHE A 50 -1.77 26.36 -16.31
N ALA A 51 -2.34 26.64 -17.49
CA ALA A 51 -3.67 27.24 -17.59
C ALA A 51 -4.77 26.33 -17.01
N HIS A 52 -4.62 25.00 -17.16
CA HIS A 52 -5.56 24.05 -16.58
C HIS A 52 -5.43 23.96 -15.05
N LEU A 53 -4.21 24.05 -14.52
CA LEU A 53 -3.95 24.12 -13.08
C LEU A 53 -4.54 25.38 -12.43
N GLU A 54 -4.42 26.54 -13.07
CA GLU A 54 -5.04 27.78 -12.57
C GLU A 54 -6.57 27.68 -12.52
N SER A 55 -7.18 27.03 -13.52
CA SER A 55 -8.64 26.77 -13.53
C SER A 55 -9.07 25.90 -12.34
N ASN A 56 -8.32 24.84 -12.04
CA ASN A 56 -8.66 23.92 -10.95
C ASN A 56 -8.48 24.58 -9.56
N ILE A 57 -7.50 25.48 -9.42
CA ILE A 57 -7.32 26.26 -8.19
C ILE A 57 -8.50 27.22 -7.97
N ALA A 58 -8.98 27.89 -9.02
CA ALA A 58 -10.15 28.76 -8.92
C ALA A 58 -11.43 27.98 -8.55
N GLU A 59 -11.59 26.75 -9.04
CA GLU A 59 -12.73 25.89 -8.69
C GLU A 59 -12.67 25.45 -7.21
N LEU A 60 -11.47 25.11 -6.72
CA LEU A 60 -11.23 24.80 -5.30
C LEU A 60 -11.52 25.99 -4.38
N GLU A 61 -11.09 27.19 -4.74
CA GLU A 61 -11.41 28.40 -3.97
C GLU A 61 -12.92 28.66 -3.91
N SER A 62 -13.64 28.38 -5.00
CA SER A 62 -15.11 28.48 -5.00
C SER A 62 -15.76 27.44 -4.08
N GLY A 63 -15.25 26.20 -4.06
CA GLY A 63 -15.75 25.14 -3.20
C GLY A 63 -15.53 25.42 -1.70
N VAL A 64 -14.41 26.05 -1.35
CA VAL A 64 -14.13 26.48 0.03
C VAL A 64 -15.09 27.60 0.46
N ALA A 65 -15.36 28.58 -0.41
CA ALA A 65 -16.31 29.64 -0.12
C ALA A 65 -17.74 29.09 0.08
N ASP A 66 -18.15 28.10 -0.71
CA ASP A 66 -19.44 27.42 -0.54
C ASP A 66 -19.52 26.64 0.79
N LEU A 67 -18.44 25.96 1.19
CA LEU A 67 -18.34 25.27 2.48
C LEU A 67 -18.42 26.24 3.67
N GLU A 68 -17.72 27.36 3.62
CA GLU A 68 -17.80 28.39 4.67
C GLU A 68 -19.22 28.97 4.76
N SER A 69 -19.87 29.20 3.61
CA SER A 69 -21.25 29.67 3.57
C SER A 69 -22.25 28.64 4.13
N GLY A 70 -22.00 27.35 3.88
CA GLY A 70 -22.76 26.23 4.45
C GLY A 70 -22.62 26.17 5.97
N LEU A 71 -21.39 26.31 6.49
CA LEU A 71 -21.11 26.29 7.93
C LEU A 71 -21.76 27.48 8.66
N ALA A 72 -21.76 28.67 8.04
CA ALA A 72 -22.45 29.84 8.58
C ALA A 72 -23.97 29.62 8.69
N ARG A 73 -24.54 28.73 7.86
CA ARG A 73 -25.97 28.40 7.86
C ARG A 73 -26.38 27.41 8.96
N ILE A 74 -25.47 26.53 9.39
CA ILE A 74 -25.74 25.50 10.41
C ILE A 74 -25.60 26.08 11.82
N ARG A 75 -24.73 27.08 12.01
CA ARG A 75 -24.47 27.73 13.31
C ARG A 75 -25.73 28.29 14.02
N PRO A 76 -26.69 28.96 13.36
CA PRO A 76 -27.90 29.46 14.02
C PRO A 76 -28.94 28.38 14.38
N GLU A 77 -28.81 27.15 13.86
CA GLU A 77 -29.76 26.06 14.17
C GLU A 77 -29.43 25.36 15.50
N GLN A 78 -28.15 25.28 15.86
CA GLN A 78 -27.70 24.69 17.12
C GLN A 78 -28.08 25.53 18.35
N GLU A 79 -28.29 26.84 18.19
CA GLU A 79 -28.67 27.77 19.26
C GLU A 79 -30.20 27.83 19.49
N ARG A 80 -31.00 27.24 18.61
CA ARG A 80 -32.48 27.22 18.73
C ARG A 80 -33.04 25.92 19.31
N ALA A 81 -32.19 24.92 19.52
CA ALA A 81 -32.57 23.72 20.26
C ALA A 81 -32.63 24.05 21.76
N ALA A 82 -33.81 24.42 22.24
CA ALA A 82 -34.08 24.51 23.67
C ALA A 82 -33.73 23.17 24.33
N PRO A 83 -33.02 23.17 25.48
CA PRO A 83 -32.70 21.94 26.19
C PRO A 83 -34.01 21.31 26.67
N ILE A 84 -34.37 20.15 26.10
CA ILE A 84 -35.37 19.25 26.68
C ILE A 84 -34.68 18.56 27.86
N THR A 85 -34.54 19.27 28.97
CA THR A 85 -34.23 18.71 30.28
C THR A 85 -35.55 18.25 30.90
N ALA A 86 -36.08 17.12 30.42
CA ALA A 86 -36.91 16.28 31.25
C ALA A 86 -35.96 15.33 31.99
N PRO A 87 -35.91 15.33 33.33
CA PRO A 87 -35.07 14.42 34.08
C PRO A 87 -35.62 13.00 33.90
N ILE A 88 -34.91 12.19 33.13
CA ILE A 88 -35.05 10.74 33.21
C ILE A 88 -34.31 10.34 34.48
N GLU A 89 -35.04 10.16 35.58
CA GLU A 89 -34.52 9.52 36.78
C GLU A 89 -34.23 8.05 36.42
N PRO A 90 -32.95 7.62 36.38
CA PRO A 90 -32.64 6.22 36.21
C PRO A 90 -32.99 5.53 37.53
N ASP A 91 -33.75 4.43 37.45
CA ASP A 91 -34.01 3.58 38.60
C ASP A 91 -32.72 2.82 38.97
N TRP A 92 -31.91 3.46 39.81
CA TRP A 92 -30.62 2.94 40.27
C TRP A 92 -30.76 1.80 41.30
N SER A 93 -31.99 1.40 41.66
CA SER A 93 -32.23 0.38 42.69
C SER A 93 -31.85 -1.06 42.29
N LEU A 94 -31.55 -1.31 41.01
CA LEU A 94 -31.12 -2.62 40.52
C LEU A 94 -29.60 -2.85 40.53
N LEU A 95 -28.79 -1.81 40.77
CA LEU A 95 -27.34 -1.93 40.87
C LEU A 95 -26.95 -1.79 42.34
N GLY A 96 -26.79 -2.93 43.02
CA GLY A 96 -26.44 -3.02 44.44
C GLY A 96 -25.04 -2.47 44.78
N PHE A 97 -24.85 -1.16 44.63
CA PHE A 97 -23.67 -0.44 45.07
C PHE A 97 -23.74 -0.20 46.58
N GLU A 98 -22.74 -0.71 47.29
CA GLU A 98 -22.50 -0.36 48.69
C GLU A 98 -22.22 1.15 48.84
N PRO A 99 -22.69 1.79 49.93
CA PRO A 99 -22.56 3.23 50.13
C PRO A 99 -21.09 3.63 50.33
N PHE A 100 -20.63 4.57 49.49
CA PHE A 100 -19.34 5.24 49.65
C PHE A 100 -19.31 6.04 50.97
N PRO A 101 -18.16 6.10 51.68
CA PRO A 101 -18.02 6.90 52.89
C PRO A 101 -18.12 8.40 52.59
N ASP A 102 -18.82 9.07 53.50
CA ASP A 102 -19.15 10.49 53.54
C ASP A 102 -17.88 11.37 53.44
N VAL A 103 -17.69 12.03 52.29
CA VAL A 103 -16.61 13.01 52.09
C VAL A 103 -17.14 14.37 52.49
N THR A 104 -16.73 14.83 53.67
CA THR A 104 -17.04 16.17 54.18
C THR A 104 -16.46 17.24 53.25
N PRO A 105 -17.24 18.24 52.81
CA PRO A 105 -16.74 19.33 51.99
C PRO A 105 -15.76 20.20 52.80
N PRO A 106 -14.60 20.58 52.26
CA PRO A 106 -13.66 21.46 52.94
C PRO A 106 -14.20 22.90 53.04
N HIS A 107 -13.95 23.53 54.18
CA HIS A 107 -14.30 24.91 54.49
C HIS A 107 -13.67 25.93 53.51
N PRO A 108 -14.37 27.04 53.22
CA PRO A 108 -13.81 28.17 52.49
C PRO A 108 -12.72 28.85 53.32
N VAL A 109 -11.51 28.92 52.76
CA VAL A 109 -10.37 29.62 53.34
C VAL A 109 -10.35 31.06 52.82
N ASP A 110 -10.37 32.03 53.73
CA ASP A 110 -10.26 33.46 53.45
C ASP A 110 -8.92 33.84 52.77
N PRO A 111 -8.92 34.68 51.73
CA PRO A 111 -7.69 35.17 51.11
C PRO A 111 -7.02 36.25 51.98
N SER A 112 -5.85 35.92 52.52
CA SER A 112 -4.97 36.90 53.19
C SER A 112 -4.21 37.75 52.15
N PRO A 113 -4.18 39.08 52.28
CA PRO A 113 -3.36 39.94 51.45
C PRO A 113 -1.97 40.11 52.09
N THR A 114 -0.89 39.69 51.42
CA THR A 114 0.44 40.27 51.65
C THR A 114 1.31 40.19 50.40
N SER A 115 1.52 41.36 49.81
CA SER A 115 2.58 41.67 48.87
C SER A 115 3.96 41.46 49.50
N GLY A 116 4.84 40.75 48.80
CA GLY A 116 6.27 40.69 49.09
C GLY A 116 7.05 40.18 47.86
N PRO A 117 8.27 40.66 47.59
CA PRO A 117 9.00 40.49 46.32
C PRO A 117 9.54 39.05 46.06
N ARG A 118 8.88 38.02 46.59
CA ARG A 118 9.26 36.60 46.38
C ARG A 118 8.71 36.00 45.08
N ALA A 119 7.68 36.60 44.46
CA ALA A 119 7.15 36.14 43.17
C ALA A 119 8.19 36.27 42.04
N TRP A 120 9.05 37.31 42.08
CA TRP A 120 10.11 37.51 41.09
C TRP A 120 11.13 36.37 41.05
N ARG A 121 11.41 35.73 42.19
CA ARG A 121 12.32 34.58 42.25
C ARG A 121 11.76 33.36 41.51
N TRP A 122 10.45 33.13 41.58
CA TRP A 122 9.80 32.03 40.85
C TRP A 122 9.75 32.30 39.35
N ILE A 123 9.50 33.54 38.93
CA ILE A 123 9.51 33.92 37.50
C ILE A 123 10.91 33.76 36.90
N LEU A 124 11.96 34.18 37.61
CA LEU A 124 13.34 33.98 37.16
C LEU A 124 13.70 32.50 37.05
N LEU A 125 13.28 31.67 38.01
CA LEU A 125 13.57 30.24 37.99
C LEU A 125 12.87 29.55 36.82
N LEU A 126 11.61 29.93 36.54
CA LEU A 126 10.86 29.40 35.39
C LEU A 126 11.47 29.82 34.05
N LEU A 127 11.94 31.06 33.93
CA LEU A 127 12.68 31.52 32.74
C LEU A 127 14.00 30.78 32.54
N VAL A 128 14.74 30.50 33.61
CA VAL A 128 15.98 29.70 33.53
C VAL A 128 15.68 28.27 33.09
N VAL A 129 14.65 27.62 33.65
CA VAL A 129 14.25 26.27 33.23
C VAL A 129 13.82 26.25 31.76
N LEU A 130 13.08 27.27 31.31
CA LEU A 130 12.66 27.36 29.91
C LEU A 130 13.84 27.60 28.97
N ALA A 131 14.78 28.47 29.35
CA ALA A 131 16.00 28.74 28.57
C ALA A 131 16.92 27.51 28.50
N VAL A 132 17.06 26.75 29.60
CA VAL A 132 17.81 25.48 29.61
C VAL A 132 17.09 24.42 28.79
N GLY A 133 15.76 24.36 28.84
CA GLY A 133 14.95 23.47 28.01
C GLY A 133 15.11 23.76 26.52
N VAL A 134 15.03 25.03 26.12
CA VAL A 134 15.23 25.45 24.71
C VAL A 134 16.67 25.22 24.27
N GLY A 135 17.67 25.52 25.13
CA GLY A 135 19.07 25.28 24.82
C GLY A 135 19.41 23.79 24.70
N ALA A 136 18.87 22.95 25.58
CA ALA A 136 19.03 21.50 25.50
C ALA A 136 18.31 20.94 24.26
N TRP A 137 17.14 21.49 23.91
CA TRP A 137 16.41 21.10 22.71
C TRP A 137 17.15 21.48 21.43
N GLN A 138 17.77 22.66 21.36
CA GLN A 138 18.62 23.04 20.22
C GLN A 138 19.87 22.17 20.09
N ILE A 139 20.54 21.83 21.20
CA ILE A 139 21.71 20.93 21.16
C ILE A 139 21.35 19.51 20.71
N VAL A 140 20.12 19.05 20.99
CA VAL A 140 19.63 17.74 20.54
C VAL A 140 19.18 17.78 19.08
N SER A 141 18.55 18.88 18.63
CA SER A 141 18.06 19.00 17.25
C SER A 141 19.16 19.25 16.23
N ASP A 142 20.27 19.90 16.59
CA ASP A 142 21.44 20.03 15.69
C ASP A 142 22.21 18.71 15.50
N ARG A 143 21.88 17.64 16.26
CA ARG A 143 22.51 16.32 16.07
C ARG A 143 21.78 15.42 15.07
N ASP A 144 20.68 15.89 14.50
CA ASP A 144 19.98 15.22 13.41
C ASP A 144 20.46 15.72 12.03
N GLU A 145 21.64 16.38 11.94
CA GLU A 145 22.44 16.38 10.72
C GLU A 145 22.89 14.93 10.45
N GLU A 146 21.95 14.14 9.91
CA GLU A 146 22.16 12.79 9.45
C GLU A 146 23.39 12.83 8.52
N PRO A 147 24.52 12.22 8.93
CA PRO A 147 25.79 12.38 8.25
C PRO A 147 25.57 12.03 6.78
N ALA A 148 25.82 13.01 5.90
CA ALA A 148 25.54 12.96 4.47
C ALA A 148 25.65 11.51 3.97
N ALA A 149 24.48 10.88 3.81
CA ALA A 149 24.39 9.44 3.66
C ALA A 149 25.36 9.04 2.56
N ALA A 150 26.32 8.17 2.91
CA ALA A 150 27.26 7.63 1.94
C ALA A 150 26.46 7.19 0.71
N PRO A 151 26.93 7.48 -0.52
CA PRO A 151 26.17 7.19 -1.72
C PRO A 151 25.70 5.73 -1.66
N ARG A 152 24.37 5.55 -1.56
CA ARG A 152 23.78 4.22 -1.40
C ARG A 152 24.23 3.40 -2.61
N ALA A 153 24.82 2.24 -2.35
CA ALA A 153 25.20 1.33 -3.42
C ALA A 153 23.94 1.03 -4.24
N LYS A 154 24.06 1.00 -5.57
CA LYS A 154 22.94 0.61 -6.44
C LYS A 154 22.46 -0.78 -6.02
N ALA A 155 21.25 -0.86 -5.50
CA ALA A 155 20.59 -2.13 -5.25
C ALA A 155 20.35 -2.80 -6.61
N VAL A 156 20.72 -4.07 -6.73
CA VAL A 156 20.48 -4.83 -7.95
C VAL A 156 19.03 -5.30 -7.90
N GLU A 157 18.20 -4.84 -8.84
CA GLU A 157 16.83 -5.34 -9.00
C GLU A 157 16.85 -6.86 -9.20
N PRO A 158 16.13 -7.63 -8.37
CA PRO A 158 16.02 -9.07 -8.57
C PRO A 158 15.38 -9.37 -9.94
N PRO A 159 15.95 -10.29 -10.73
CA PRO A 159 15.35 -10.66 -12.00
C PRO A 159 13.96 -11.25 -11.78
N ALA A 160 13.00 -10.85 -12.61
CA ALA A 160 11.67 -11.43 -12.58
C ALA A 160 11.75 -12.95 -12.89
N PRO A 161 11.00 -13.80 -12.19
CA PRO A 161 11.01 -15.25 -12.41
C PRO A 161 10.53 -15.65 -13.82
N VAL A 162 9.71 -14.81 -14.42
CA VAL A 162 9.16 -14.96 -15.77
C VAL A 162 9.43 -13.71 -16.59
N ALA A 163 9.39 -13.84 -17.91
CA ALA A 163 9.47 -12.68 -18.80
C ALA A 163 8.25 -11.77 -18.55
N LEU A 164 8.51 -10.52 -18.15
CA LEU A 164 7.46 -9.52 -17.97
C LEU A 164 7.00 -8.98 -19.33
N PRO A 165 5.70 -8.66 -19.49
CA PRO A 165 5.26 -7.85 -20.63
C PRO A 165 5.89 -6.46 -20.60
N ASP A 166 5.94 -5.78 -21.75
CA ASP A 166 6.45 -4.39 -21.86
C ASP A 166 5.68 -3.42 -20.95
N ILE A 167 4.37 -3.67 -20.80
CA ILE A 167 3.49 -2.97 -19.86
C ILE A 167 2.68 -4.03 -19.12
N GLY A 168 2.70 -3.99 -17.79
CA GLY A 168 1.96 -4.92 -16.94
C GLY A 168 2.62 -5.13 -15.59
N SER A 169 2.20 -6.17 -14.88
CA SER A 169 2.83 -6.55 -13.62
C SER A 169 2.85 -8.05 -13.38
N PHE A 170 3.81 -8.48 -12.56
CA PHE A 170 3.89 -9.83 -12.03
C PHE A 170 4.00 -9.76 -10.52
N VAL A 171 3.15 -10.50 -9.82
CA VAL A 171 3.12 -10.59 -8.37
C VAL A 171 3.39 -12.03 -7.97
N GLN A 172 4.44 -12.25 -7.20
CA GLN A 172 4.73 -13.54 -6.58
C GLN A 172 4.51 -13.45 -5.07
N SER A 173 3.59 -14.26 -4.56
CA SER A 173 3.33 -14.38 -3.13
C SER A 173 3.78 -15.76 -2.66
N THR A 174 4.72 -15.80 -1.72
CA THR A 174 5.23 -17.03 -1.13
C THR A 174 4.73 -17.13 0.31
N VAL A 175 3.90 -18.14 0.58
CA VAL A 175 3.45 -18.46 1.93
C VAL A 175 4.62 -19.04 2.71
N LEU A 176 4.92 -18.46 3.87
CA LEU A 176 5.99 -18.88 4.76
C LEU A 176 5.47 -19.88 5.82
N ALA A 177 6.40 -20.57 6.49
CA ALA A 177 6.07 -21.59 7.48
C ALA A 177 5.44 -21.02 8.77
N ASP A 178 5.71 -19.76 9.10
CA ASP A 178 5.10 -19.05 10.24
C ASP A 178 3.66 -18.62 9.96
N GLY A 179 3.27 -18.49 8.69
CA GLY A 179 1.96 -18.01 8.27
C GLY A 179 1.96 -16.55 7.81
N ASP A 180 3.13 -15.98 7.55
CA ASP A 180 3.26 -14.72 6.82
C ASP A 180 3.38 -14.98 5.31
N ILE A 181 3.24 -13.92 4.50
CA ILE A 181 3.35 -14.01 3.05
C ILE A 181 4.44 -13.05 2.57
N LEU A 182 5.55 -13.58 2.06
CA LEU A 182 6.55 -12.77 1.35
C LEU A 182 6.01 -12.45 -0.04
N VAL A 183 5.88 -11.16 -0.36
CA VAL A 183 5.39 -10.70 -1.66
C VAL A 183 6.47 -9.95 -2.40
N GLN A 184 6.62 -10.29 -3.68
CA GLN A 184 7.50 -9.63 -4.63
C GLN A 184 6.67 -9.20 -5.83
N HIS A 185 6.73 -7.93 -6.20
CA HIS A 185 5.91 -7.34 -7.24
C HIS A 185 6.80 -6.57 -8.21
N TRP A 186 6.80 -7.02 -9.47
CA TRP A 186 7.48 -6.36 -10.58
C TRP A 186 6.46 -5.65 -11.46
N ILE A 187 6.71 -4.39 -11.77
CA ILE A 187 5.82 -3.53 -12.57
C ILE A 187 6.63 -2.95 -13.72
N ARG A 188 6.05 -2.97 -14.92
CA ARG A 188 6.59 -2.32 -16.13
C ARG A 188 5.55 -1.36 -16.70
N ALA A 189 5.98 -0.15 -17.04
CA ALA A 189 5.14 0.87 -17.68
C ALA A 189 5.99 1.90 -18.45
N ASP A 190 5.34 2.75 -19.25
CA ASP A 190 5.99 3.78 -20.07
C ASP A 190 6.39 5.05 -19.31
N GLY A 191 6.37 5.01 -17.97
CA GLY A 191 6.75 6.11 -17.09
C GLY A 191 5.77 6.25 -15.93
N ILE A 192 6.20 5.91 -14.74
CA ILE A 192 5.42 5.99 -13.50
C ILE A 192 5.90 7.22 -12.74
N PHE A 193 5.00 8.15 -12.45
CA PHE A 193 5.31 9.35 -11.67
C PHE A 193 4.74 9.29 -10.26
N THR A 194 3.69 8.50 -10.05
CA THR A 194 3.08 8.30 -8.73
C THR A 194 2.88 6.82 -8.46
N LEU A 195 3.31 6.35 -7.30
CA LEU A 195 3.10 4.99 -6.81
C LEU A 195 2.43 5.05 -5.44
N THR A 196 1.23 4.50 -5.32
CA THR A 196 0.51 4.40 -4.04
C THR A 196 0.41 2.94 -3.62
N LEU A 197 0.87 2.67 -2.40
CA LEU A 197 0.76 1.38 -1.73
C LEU A 197 -0.26 1.47 -0.60
N SER A 198 -1.23 0.55 -0.59
CA SER A 198 -2.31 0.54 0.39
C SER A 198 -2.57 -0.87 0.89
N ALA A 199 -2.77 -1.00 2.22
CA ALA A 199 -3.14 -2.25 2.85
C ALA A 199 -4.64 -2.50 2.62
N PRO A 200 -5.03 -3.62 2.00
CA PRO A 200 -6.44 -3.89 1.72
C PRO A 200 -7.26 -3.95 3.01
N GLU A 201 -8.37 -3.21 3.05
CA GLU A 201 -9.33 -3.34 4.14
C GLU A 201 -9.98 -4.73 4.11
N LEU A 202 -9.84 -5.46 5.21
CA LEU A 202 -10.54 -6.71 5.47
C LEU A 202 -11.74 -6.43 6.39
N ALA A 203 -12.85 -7.13 6.14
CA ALA A 203 -14.03 -7.06 7.00
C ALA A 203 -13.84 -7.77 8.37
N THR A 204 -12.67 -8.34 8.62
CA THR A 204 -12.36 -9.10 9.84
C THR A 204 -11.59 -8.24 10.84
N THR A 205 -11.45 -8.72 12.07
CA THR A 205 -10.73 -8.01 13.14
C THR A 205 -9.21 -8.03 12.97
N SER A 206 -8.69 -8.85 12.05
CA SER A 206 -7.26 -8.97 11.80
C SER A 206 -6.84 -7.86 10.85
N GLN A 207 -6.04 -6.92 11.38
CA GLN A 207 -5.43 -5.89 10.56
C GLN A 207 -4.28 -6.51 9.74
N VAL A 208 -4.33 -6.33 8.41
CA VAL A 208 -3.22 -6.70 7.53
C VAL A 208 -2.15 -5.63 7.64
N ARG A 209 -0.90 -6.04 7.83
CA ARG A 209 0.26 -5.14 7.87
C ARG A 209 1.27 -5.60 6.84
N ALA A 210 1.87 -4.65 6.11
CA ALA A 210 3.09 -4.90 5.36
C ALA A 210 4.31 -4.40 6.13
N SER A 211 5.26 -5.28 6.40
CA SER A 211 6.56 -4.96 6.99
C SER A 211 7.68 -5.16 5.96
N ASP A 212 8.86 -4.64 6.27
CA ASP A 212 10.05 -4.72 5.42
C ASP A 212 9.80 -4.28 3.96
N VAL A 213 8.99 -3.22 3.78
CA VAL A 213 8.67 -2.69 2.45
C VAL A 213 9.92 -2.07 1.84
N GLU A 214 10.37 -2.65 0.73
CA GLU A 214 11.47 -2.19 -0.12
C GLU A 214 10.92 -1.83 -1.50
N ILE A 215 11.33 -0.67 -2.02
CA ILE A 215 10.91 -0.18 -3.34
C ILE A 215 12.15 0.22 -4.14
N LEU A 216 12.33 -0.41 -5.29
CA LEU A 216 13.34 -0.05 -6.28
C LEU A 216 12.66 0.52 -7.52
N ALA A 217 13.11 1.67 -8.00
CA ALA A 217 12.68 2.28 -9.24
C ALA A 217 13.86 2.35 -10.22
N ASP A 218 13.75 1.65 -11.35
CA ASP A 218 14.81 1.50 -12.35
C ASP A 218 16.16 1.09 -11.73
N GLY A 219 16.12 0.18 -10.75
CA GLY A 219 17.29 -0.29 -10.00
C GLY A 219 17.85 0.71 -8.97
N THR A 220 17.13 1.80 -8.68
CA THR A 220 17.48 2.76 -7.63
C THR A 220 16.56 2.58 -6.45
N GLU A 221 17.12 2.32 -5.26
CA GLU A 221 16.35 2.24 -4.02
C GLU A 221 15.77 3.61 -3.67
N LEU A 222 14.44 3.69 -3.54
CA LEU A 222 13.77 4.93 -3.18
C LEU A 222 13.83 5.19 -1.68
N PHE A 223 13.58 4.14 -0.89
CA PHE A 223 13.47 4.23 0.57
C PHE A 223 14.00 2.95 1.21
N GLY A 224 14.58 3.11 2.41
CA GLY A 224 14.91 1.98 3.25
C GLY A 224 13.65 1.29 3.78
N ARG A 225 13.84 0.12 4.39
CA ARG A 225 12.78 -0.73 4.93
C ARG A 225 11.77 0.08 5.76
N SER A 226 10.51 0.00 5.38
CA SER A 226 9.40 0.69 6.05
C SER A 226 8.24 -0.27 6.31
N SER A 227 7.22 0.18 7.05
CA SER A 227 5.99 -0.58 7.25
C SER A 227 4.75 0.23 6.88
N ILE A 228 3.74 -0.47 6.37
CA ILE A 228 2.44 0.05 5.97
C ILE A 228 1.39 -0.69 6.79
N GLU A 229 0.69 0.03 7.66
CA GLU A 229 -0.30 -0.55 8.58
C GLU A 229 -1.75 -0.26 8.19
N THR A 230 -2.08 1.00 7.84
CA THR A 230 -3.46 1.42 7.55
C THR A 230 -3.52 2.61 6.59
N ALA A 231 -2.59 3.56 6.70
CA ALA A 231 -2.57 4.71 5.82
C ALA A 231 -1.88 4.38 4.49
N ASP A 232 -2.53 4.79 3.41
CA ASP A 232 -1.96 4.80 2.07
C ASP A 232 -0.63 5.55 2.07
N ARG A 233 0.35 4.99 1.34
CA ARG A 233 1.67 5.59 1.16
C ARG A 233 1.85 5.92 -0.30
N THR A 234 1.91 7.21 -0.59
CA THR A 234 2.12 7.71 -1.95
C THR A 234 3.57 8.15 -2.12
N HIS A 235 4.20 7.70 -3.20
CA HIS A 235 5.58 7.99 -3.58
C HIS A 235 5.58 8.70 -4.93
N TYR A 236 6.39 9.75 -5.04
CA TYR A 236 6.58 10.49 -6.29
C TYR A 236 7.91 10.09 -6.93
N LEU A 237 7.86 9.84 -8.24
CA LEU A 237 8.95 9.25 -9.02
C LEU A 237 9.28 10.12 -10.23
N GLU A 238 10.48 9.96 -10.78
CA GLU A 238 10.96 10.69 -11.95
C GLU A 238 10.63 9.96 -13.27
N GLY A 239 9.41 9.44 -13.41
CA GLY A 239 8.97 8.73 -14.62
C GLY A 239 9.61 7.35 -14.78
N ALA A 240 9.61 6.57 -13.70
CA ALA A 240 10.26 5.26 -13.65
C ALA A 240 9.61 4.24 -14.60
N LYS A 241 10.40 3.38 -15.24
CA LYS A 241 9.88 2.38 -16.20
C LYS A 241 9.71 0.99 -15.61
N ALA A 242 10.50 0.69 -14.59
CA ALA A 242 10.48 -0.55 -13.84
C ALA A 242 10.37 -0.24 -12.35
N ILE A 243 9.42 -0.87 -11.68
CA ILE A 243 9.31 -0.85 -10.21
C ILE A 243 9.40 -2.28 -9.72
N TYR A 244 10.24 -2.48 -8.70
CA TYR A 244 10.23 -3.68 -7.88
C TYR A 244 9.80 -3.31 -6.47
N VAL A 245 8.80 -4.00 -5.94
CA VAL A 245 8.32 -3.86 -4.57
C VAL A 245 8.45 -5.21 -3.87
N SER A 246 9.06 -5.24 -2.70
CA SER A 246 9.13 -6.43 -1.84
C SER A 246 8.63 -6.10 -0.44
N TYR A 247 7.85 -6.97 0.17
CA TYR A 247 7.37 -6.80 1.55
C TYR A 247 6.90 -8.12 2.15
N LEU A 248 6.82 -8.17 3.47
CA LEU A 248 6.22 -9.25 4.23
C LEU A 248 4.80 -8.85 4.64
N LEU A 249 3.79 -9.63 4.27
CA LEU A 249 2.41 -9.45 4.73
C LEU A 249 2.16 -10.29 5.98
N GLU A 250 1.83 -9.59 7.05
CA GLU A 250 1.47 -10.14 8.35
C GLU A 250 -0.06 -10.07 8.52
N GLY A 251 -0.64 -11.07 9.18
CA GLY A 251 -2.08 -11.09 9.51
C GLY A 251 -3.00 -11.35 8.31
N ALA A 252 -2.45 -11.66 7.14
CA ALA A 252 -3.22 -11.93 5.91
C ALA A 252 -3.87 -13.33 5.86
N ILE A 253 -3.44 -14.24 6.74
CA ILE A 253 -3.84 -15.65 6.77
C ILE A 253 -4.81 -15.91 7.92
N GLU A 254 -6.01 -16.37 7.58
CA GLU A 254 -7.03 -16.85 8.52
C GLU A 254 -6.96 -18.37 8.63
N ARG A 255 -6.59 -18.89 9.81
CA ARG A 255 -6.62 -20.33 10.10
C ARG A 255 -8.01 -20.75 10.56
N THR A 256 -8.44 -21.94 10.15
CA THR A 256 -9.71 -22.52 10.63
C THR A 256 -9.45 -23.67 11.59
N ASP A 257 -10.18 -23.71 12.70
CA ASP A 257 -10.12 -24.82 13.65
C ASP A 257 -10.85 -26.08 13.12
N SER A 258 -11.61 -25.95 12.03
CA SER A 258 -12.43 -27.04 11.48
C SER A 258 -11.63 -28.08 10.68
N ALA A 259 -10.45 -27.70 10.18
CA ALA A 259 -9.56 -28.57 9.42
C ALA A 259 -8.11 -28.23 9.80
N PRO A 260 -7.42 -29.07 10.60
CA PRO A 260 -6.04 -28.83 10.99
C PRO A 260 -5.13 -28.61 9.78
N GLY A 261 -4.27 -27.58 9.85
CA GLY A 261 -3.39 -27.18 8.75
C GLY A 261 -4.05 -26.32 7.68
N ARG A 262 -5.38 -26.22 7.63
CA ARG A 262 -6.07 -25.43 6.61
C ARG A 262 -6.10 -23.96 6.94
N ALA A 263 -5.79 -23.14 5.94
CA ALA A 263 -5.84 -21.70 6.06
C ALA A 263 -6.43 -21.03 4.80
N LEU A 264 -6.81 -19.77 4.97
CA LEU A 264 -7.36 -18.90 3.94
C LEU A 264 -6.59 -17.58 3.93
N ALA A 265 -5.87 -17.28 2.86
CA ALA A 265 -5.33 -15.95 2.61
C ALA A 265 -6.38 -15.15 1.83
N ARG A 266 -7.02 -14.16 2.47
CA ARG A 266 -7.98 -13.26 1.79
C ARG A 266 -7.30 -12.20 0.93
N VAL A 267 -6.08 -11.87 1.31
CA VAL A 267 -5.21 -10.87 0.69
C VAL A 267 -3.87 -11.54 0.47
N THR A 268 -3.38 -11.53 -0.76
CA THR A 268 -2.06 -12.09 -1.11
C THR A 268 -1.06 -11.03 -1.54
N ALA A 269 -1.49 -9.77 -1.67
CA ALA A 269 -0.67 -8.62 -2.04
C ALA A 269 -1.32 -7.32 -1.54
N LEU A 270 -0.53 -6.24 -1.41
CA LEU A 270 -1.03 -4.88 -1.23
C LEU A 270 -1.79 -4.42 -2.48
N ASP A 271 -2.69 -3.47 -2.30
CA ASP A 271 -3.28 -2.73 -3.40
C ASP A 271 -2.26 -1.69 -3.88
N VAL A 272 -1.83 -1.83 -5.14
CA VAL A 272 -0.81 -0.98 -5.77
C VAL A 272 -1.43 -0.19 -6.91
N SER A 273 -1.48 1.13 -6.76
CA SER A 273 -2.01 2.06 -7.75
C SER A 273 -0.90 2.96 -8.31
N TYR A 274 -0.99 3.29 -9.60
CA TYR A 274 -0.04 4.17 -10.28
C TYR A 274 -0.69 4.84 -11.50
N ASP A 275 -0.10 5.91 -12.02
CA ASP A 275 -0.69 6.77 -13.04
C ASP A 275 -0.63 6.20 -14.48
N ALA A 276 0.43 5.48 -14.84
CA ALA A 276 0.57 4.81 -16.14
C ALA A 276 0.10 3.34 -16.13
N GLN A 277 -1.03 3.10 -15.46
CA GLN A 277 -1.50 1.75 -15.17
C GLN A 277 -2.10 1.08 -16.42
N GLY A 278 -1.45 0.02 -16.91
CA GLY A 278 -1.88 -0.74 -18.10
C GLY A 278 -1.39 -2.19 -18.10
N GLY A 279 -1.67 -2.91 -19.19
CA GLY A 279 -1.19 -4.28 -19.40
C GLY A 279 -1.93 -5.36 -18.62
N THR A 280 -1.48 -6.60 -18.78
CA THR A 280 -1.93 -7.76 -17.98
C THR A 280 -1.21 -7.80 -16.64
N SER A 281 -1.87 -8.38 -15.64
CA SER A 281 -1.26 -8.63 -14.33
C SER A 281 -1.29 -10.12 -14.02
N THR A 282 -0.13 -10.73 -13.84
CA THR A 282 -0.02 -12.15 -13.48
C THR A 282 0.24 -12.27 -11.99
N ARG A 283 -0.55 -13.10 -11.29
CA ARG A 283 -0.35 -13.38 -9.87
C ARG A 283 -0.03 -14.86 -9.68
N ARG A 284 1.08 -15.15 -9.02
CA ARG A 284 1.58 -16.50 -8.73
C ARG A 284 1.69 -16.70 -7.23
N ILE A 285 1.17 -17.82 -6.73
CA ILE A 285 1.15 -18.20 -5.32
C ILE A 285 1.91 -19.52 -5.16
N GLN A 286 2.82 -19.57 -4.18
CA GLN A 286 3.65 -20.75 -3.91
C GLN A 286 3.99 -20.86 -2.42
N GLY A 287 4.71 -21.93 -2.03
CA GLY A 287 5.16 -22.16 -0.65
C GLY A 287 4.14 -22.87 0.24
N ALA A 288 2.97 -23.23 -0.31
CA ALA A 288 1.95 -24.02 0.38
C ALA A 288 1.21 -24.93 -0.62
N ASP A 289 0.52 -25.95 -0.09
CA ASP A 289 -0.32 -26.84 -0.88
C ASP A 289 -1.65 -26.14 -1.17
N VAL A 290 -1.69 -25.37 -2.25
CA VAL A 290 -2.88 -24.59 -2.65
C VAL A 290 -4.00 -25.52 -3.12
N LEU A 291 -5.15 -25.40 -2.46
CA LEU A 291 -6.34 -26.20 -2.71
C LEU A 291 -7.30 -25.54 -3.69
N SER A 292 -7.44 -24.21 -3.58
CA SER A 292 -8.27 -23.42 -4.48
C SER A 292 -7.87 -21.94 -4.49
N MET A 293 -8.16 -21.29 -5.61
CA MET A 293 -7.93 -19.87 -5.83
C MET A 293 -9.21 -19.22 -6.36
N ALA A 294 -9.48 -18.00 -5.88
CA ALA A 294 -10.63 -17.22 -6.31
C ALA A 294 -10.28 -15.74 -6.44
N CYS A 295 -10.92 -15.07 -7.39
CA CYS A 295 -10.73 -13.66 -7.68
C CYS A 295 -12.01 -12.89 -7.29
N TYR A 296 -11.85 -11.68 -6.79
CA TYR A 296 -12.97 -10.81 -6.43
C TYR A 296 -12.62 -9.32 -6.60
N PRO A 297 -13.59 -8.46 -6.97
CA PRO A 297 -13.35 -7.05 -7.16
C PRO A 297 -13.08 -6.34 -5.82
N PRO A 298 -12.17 -5.36 -5.76
CA PRO A 298 -11.82 -4.66 -4.52
C PRO A 298 -12.97 -3.82 -3.96
N THR A 299 -13.87 -3.35 -4.82
CA THR A 299 -15.03 -2.49 -4.45
C THR A 299 -16.15 -3.25 -3.74
N SER A 300 -16.10 -4.58 -3.68
CA SER A 300 -17.22 -5.38 -3.17
C SER A 300 -16.74 -6.65 -2.47
N PRO A 301 -16.00 -6.50 -1.36
CA PRO A 301 -15.39 -7.64 -0.65
C PRO A 301 -16.45 -8.66 -0.26
N GLY A 302 -16.23 -9.93 -0.64
CA GLY A 302 -17.12 -11.05 -0.35
C GLY A 302 -18.27 -11.26 -1.35
N THR A 303 -18.46 -10.36 -2.32
CA THR A 303 -19.41 -10.55 -3.42
C THR A 303 -18.67 -10.68 -4.75
N GLY A 304 -19.24 -11.40 -5.72
CA GLY A 304 -18.60 -11.60 -7.03
C GLY A 304 -17.35 -12.47 -6.99
N VAL A 305 -17.13 -13.22 -5.90
CA VAL A 305 -16.07 -14.22 -5.80
C VAL A 305 -16.29 -15.27 -6.88
N ARG A 306 -15.28 -15.48 -7.73
CA ARG A 306 -15.30 -16.48 -8.80
C ARG A 306 -14.02 -17.32 -8.75
N PRO A 307 -14.09 -18.63 -9.04
CA PRO A 307 -12.89 -19.44 -9.22
C PRO A 307 -12.00 -18.80 -10.29
N CYS A 308 -10.70 -18.75 -10.03
CA CYS A 308 -9.72 -18.26 -10.99
C CYS A 308 -8.38 -18.96 -10.82
N GLY A 309 -7.53 -18.83 -11.83
CA GLY A 309 -6.20 -19.43 -11.86
C GLY A 309 -6.17 -20.93 -12.10
N SER A 310 -4.95 -21.44 -12.26
CA SER A 310 -4.63 -22.84 -12.50
C SER A 310 -3.29 -23.20 -11.85
N ASP A 311 -3.11 -24.47 -11.54
CA ASP A 311 -1.81 -25.00 -11.11
C ASP A 311 -0.87 -25.13 -12.32
N GLU A 312 0.27 -24.44 -12.25
CA GLU A 312 1.36 -24.47 -13.22
C GLU A 312 2.69 -24.72 -12.49
N ASP A 313 3.30 -25.88 -12.75
CA ASP A 313 4.59 -26.29 -12.17
C ASP A 313 4.63 -26.23 -10.62
N GLY A 314 3.53 -26.62 -9.96
CA GLY A 314 3.45 -26.64 -8.49
C GLY A 314 3.27 -25.26 -7.87
N ALA A 315 2.87 -24.27 -8.66
CA ALA A 315 2.43 -22.96 -8.20
C ALA A 315 1.09 -22.61 -8.83
N TRP A 316 0.19 -21.99 -8.08
CA TRP A 316 -1.06 -21.51 -8.64
C TRP A 316 -0.87 -20.14 -9.26
N GLN A 317 -1.31 -19.98 -10.51
CA GLN A 317 -1.14 -18.75 -11.27
C GLN A 317 -2.47 -18.30 -11.86
N VAL A 318 -2.71 -16.99 -11.88
CA VAL A 318 -3.81 -16.36 -12.59
C VAL A 318 -3.30 -15.17 -13.39
N GLU A 319 -3.71 -15.07 -14.64
CA GLU A 319 -3.52 -13.88 -15.47
C GLU A 319 -4.81 -13.04 -15.43
N LEU A 320 -4.68 -11.79 -15.01
CA LEU A 320 -5.75 -10.81 -14.93
C LEU A 320 -5.66 -9.87 -16.13
N ASP A 321 -6.73 -9.82 -16.92
CA ASP A 321 -6.84 -8.89 -18.03
C ASP A 321 -6.99 -7.43 -17.53
N PRO A 322 -6.75 -6.42 -18.39
CA PRO A 322 -6.79 -5.02 -17.97
C PRO A 322 -8.09 -4.56 -17.30
N ARG A 323 -9.24 -5.24 -17.50
CA ARG A 323 -10.51 -4.87 -16.86
C ARG A 323 -10.65 -5.44 -15.46
N ASN A 324 -9.91 -6.51 -15.15
CA ASN A 324 -9.94 -7.24 -13.88
C ASN A 324 -8.58 -7.17 -13.16
N ARG A 325 -7.66 -6.31 -13.60
CA ARG A 325 -6.29 -6.19 -13.07
C ARG A 325 -6.24 -5.94 -11.56
N ASP A 326 -7.23 -5.22 -11.04
CA ASP A 326 -7.33 -4.83 -9.65
C ASP A 326 -8.13 -5.85 -8.83
N ASP A 327 -8.63 -6.93 -9.45
CA ASP A 327 -9.23 -8.03 -8.72
C ASP A 327 -8.22 -8.60 -7.72
N ARG A 328 -8.68 -8.75 -6.49
CA ARG A 328 -7.91 -9.37 -5.42
C ARG A 328 -7.97 -10.88 -5.57
N VAL A 329 -6.87 -11.54 -5.22
CA VAL A 329 -6.75 -13.00 -5.23
C VAL A 329 -6.82 -13.50 -3.80
N MET A 330 -7.75 -14.42 -3.57
CA MET A 330 -7.91 -15.19 -2.34
C MET A 330 -7.52 -16.64 -2.59
N VAL A 331 -6.87 -17.25 -1.61
CA VAL A 331 -6.32 -18.60 -1.75
C VAL A 331 -6.60 -19.41 -0.51
N GLN A 332 -7.10 -20.62 -0.70
CA GLN A 332 -7.19 -21.63 0.33
C GLN A 332 -6.06 -22.64 0.13
N PHE A 333 -5.36 -22.98 1.20
CA PHE A 333 -4.22 -23.90 1.16
C PHE A 333 -4.12 -24.69 2.47
N ASP A 334 -3.40 -25.80 2.40
CA ASP A 334 -2.94 -26.53 3.59
C ASP A 334 -1.48 -26.10 3.87
N GLN A 335 -1.20 -25.75 5.13
CA GLN A 335 0.12 -25.37 5.62
C GLN A 335 0.81 -26.61 6.22
N PRO A 336 2.08 -26.89 5.89
CA PRO A 336 2.79 -28.09 6.32
C PRO A 336 3.06 -28.16 7.82
#